data_AF-A0A8S1HP22-F1
#
_entry.id   AF-A0A8S1HP22-F1
#
_cell.length_a   1.000
_cell.length_b   1.000
_cell.length_c   1.000
_cell.angle_alpha   90.00
_cell.angle_beta   90.00
_cell.angle_gamma   90.00
#
_symmetry.space_group_name_H-M   'P 1'
#
loop_
_entity.id
_entity.type
_entity.pdbx_description
1 polymer ?
#
loop_
_entity_poly.entity_id
_entity_poly.type
_entity_poly.pdbx_seq_one_letter_code
_entity_poly.pdbx_strand_id
1 'polypeptide(L)'
;MDFKSLLNAANKNAKKANKTLNELESEVHKEKNSVRDQLEAEKRARAEILRRKAEQKKAADKRKEEERAKSFVIPKKKDEGTVDPNKVKAYFERQEQEKREKAKQAEVEKERLMKLRMQAHGGKATKKLGKHFGLNPIDLQIRFGGNNEHVETLQKRQWREEEELDREADRYRNGVFKALQTKKKVEEQVVSRERMSEKLWCLKENTSLMANSIFIERHQYKEVFTE
;
A
#
# COMPACT_ATOMS: atom_id res chain seq x y z
N MET A 1 24.32 67.70 -6.28
CA MET A 1 23.77 66.60 -7.12
C MET A 1 22.31 66.90 -7.37
N ASP A 2 21.92 67.12 -8.62
CA ASP A 2 20.56 67.53 -8.98
C ASP A 2 19.63 66.31 -9.16
N PHE A 3 18.36 66.41 -8.77
CA PHE A 3 17.43 65.27 -8.67
C PHE A 3 17.23 64.54 -10.00
N LYS A 4 17.18 65.27 -11.12
CA LYS A 4 17.11 64.70 -12.47
C LYS A 4 18.34 63.87 -12.83
N SER A 5 19.53 64.25 -12.35
CA SER A 5 20.76 63.48 -12.59
C SER A 5 20.72 62.13 -11.87
N LEU A 6 20.19 62.12 -10.63
CA LEU A 6 20.03 60.91 -9.84
C LEU A 6 19.04 59.92 -10.48
N LEU A 7 17.89 60.41 -10.96
CA LEU A 7 16.91 59.59 -11.68
C LEU A 7 17.48 59.00 -12.97
N ASN A 8 18.22 59.80 -13.74
CA ASN A 8 18.86 59.32 -14.96
C ASN A 8 19.96 58.27 -14.69
N ALA A 9 20.73 58.43 -13.61
CA ALA A 9 21.71 57.43 -13.18
C ALA A 9 21.05 56.13 -12.74
N ALA A 10 19.96 56.21 -11.96
CA ALA A 10 19.19 55.04 -11.54
C ALA A 10 18.60 54.29 -12.74
N ASN A 11 18.04 55.00 -13.73
CA ASN A 11 17.49 54.39 -14.94
C ASN A 11 18.56 53.70 -15.79
N LYS A 12 19.76 54.30 -15.90
CA LYS A 12 20.90 53.67 -16.59
C LYS A 12 21.37 52.41 -15.87
N ASN A 13 21.40 52.42 -14.53
CA ASN A 13 21.77 51.26 -13.73
C ASN A 13 20.73 50.14 -13.84
N ALA A 14 19.43 50.46 -13.82
CA ALA A 14 18.37 49.48 -14.03
C ALA A 14 18.45 48.81 -15.41
N LYS A 15 18.70 49.59 -16.48
CA LYS A 15 18.89 49.05 -17.84
C LYS A 15 20.11 48.15 -17.94
N LYS A 16 21.22 48.53 -17.30
CA LYS A 16 22.43 47.69 -17.24
C LYS A 16 22.17 46.39 -16.47
N ALA A 17 21.50 46.47 -15.32
CA ALA A 17 21.15 45.30 -14.51
C ALA A 17 20.23 44.32 -15.26
N ASN A 18 19.23 44.82 -16.00
CA ASN A 18 18.37 43.97 -16.82
C ASN A 18 19.13 43.30 -17.97
N LYS A 19 20.10 44.01 -18.58
CA LYS A 19 20.93 43.42 -19.63
C LYS A 19 21.78 42.27 -19.08
N THR A 20 22.41 42.47 -17.93
CA THR A 20 23.21 41.40 -17.28
C THR A 20 22.34 40.24 -16.81
N LEU A 21 21.11 40.49 -16.35
CA LEU A 21 20.17 39.43 -15.98
C LEU A 21 19.79 38.58 -17.20
N ASN A 22 19.46 39.20 -18.33
CA ASN A 22 19.12 38.47 -19.55
C ASN A 22 20.30 37.66 -20.09
N GLU A 23 21.53 38.19 -20.00
CA GLU A 23 22.74 37.47 -20.38
C GLU A 23 22.93 36.23 -19.50
N LEU A 24 22.81 36.36 -18.17
CA LEU A 24 22.88 35.25 -17.22
C LEU A 24 21.79 34.20 -17.44
N GLU A 25 20.54 34.62 -17.68
CA GLU A 25 19.45 33.69 -18.01
C GLU A 25 19.75 32.91 -19.29
N SER A 26 20.35 33.55 -20.29
CA SER A 26 20.74 32.90 -21.54
C SER A 26 21.85 31.86 -21.34
N GLU A 27 22.81 32.14 -20.45
CA GLU A 27 23.90 31.22 -20.10
C GLU A 27 23.38 30.01 -19.32
N VAL A 28 22.52 30.24 -18.33
CA VAL A 28 21.86 29.16 -17.57
C VAL A 28 21.03 28.27 -18.50
N HIS A 29 20.33 28.86 -19.47
CA HIS A 29 19.60 28.08 -20.48
C HIS A 29 20.52 27.25 -21.38
N LYS A 30 21.66 27.81 -21.82
CA LYS A 30 22.67 27.08 -22.62
C LYS A 30 23.28 25.93 -21.81
N GLU A 31 23.62 26.16 -20.55
CA GLU A 31 24.18 25.14 -19.67
C GLU A 31 23.18 24.01 -19.42
N LYS A 32 21.91 24.35 -19.12
CA LYS A 32 20.84 23.35 -18.94
C LYS A 32 20.62 22.50 -20.20
N ASN A 33 20.69 23.11 -21.38
CA ASN A 33 20.57 22.39 -22.64
C ASN A 33 21.79 21.51 -22.92
N SER A 34 23.01 22.01 -22.69
CA SER A 34 24.26 21.24 -22.79
C SER A 34 24.24 19.98 -21.91
N VAL A 35 23.83 20.14 -20.64
CA VAL A 35 23.70 19.01 -19.69
C VAL A 35 22.66 18.01 -20.17
N ARG A 36 21.54 18.48 -20.72
CA ARG A 36 20.51 17.61 -21.30
C ARG A 36 21.05 16.82 -22.50
N ASP A 37 21.77 17.47 -23.40
CA ASP A 37 22.34 16.82 -24.59
C ASP A 37 23.37 15.75 -24.21
N GLN A 38 24.23 16.04 -23.22
CA GLN A 38 25.17 15.06 -22.67
C GLN A 38 24.45 13.85 -22.06
N LEU A 39 23.36 14.08 -21.32
CA LEU A 39 22.55 13.01 -20.74
C LEU A 39 21.86 12.15 -21.81
N GLU A 40 21.35 12.77 -22.87
CA GLU A 40 20.74 12.05 -24.00
C GLU A 40 21.79 11.21 -24.75
N ALA A 41 22.99 11.74 -24.98
CA ALA A 41 24.09 11.02 -25.59
C ALA A 41 24.53 9.82 -24.74
N GLU A 42 24.67 9.98 -23.42
CA GLU A 42 25.02 8.90 -22.51
C GLU A 42 23.94 7.79 -22.51
N LYS A 43 22.65 8.17 -22.49
CA LYS A 43 21.54 7.21 -22.58
C LYS A 43 21.57 6.43 -23.89
N ARG A 44 21.85 7.08 -25.02
CA ARG A 44 21.97 6.41 -26.33
C ARG A 44 23.17 5.45 -26.35
N ALA A 45 24.33 5.86 -25.83
CA ALA A 45 25.50 5.00 -25.74
C ALA A 45 25.24 3.76 -24.86
N ARG A 46 24.60 3.93 -23.70
CA ARG A 46 24.20 2.81 -22.83
C ARG A 46 23.21 1.87 -23.53
N ALA A 47 22.22 2.40 -24.25
CA ALA A 47 21.27 1.60 -25.00
C ALA A 47 21.94 0.80 -26.12
N GLU A 48 22.91 1.40 -26.84
CA GLU A 48 23.66 0.72 -27.88
C GLU A 48 24.54 -0.42 -27.32
N ILE A 49 25.21 -0.19 -26.19
CA ILE A 49 25.99 -1.23 -25.50
C ILE A 49 25.09 -2.41 -25.10
N LEU A 50 23.90 -2.14 -24.55
CA LEU A 50 22.94 -3.19 -24.20
C LEU A 50 22.44 -3.95 -25.42
N ARG A 51 22.18 -3.24 -26.53
CA ARG A 51 21.75 -3.85 -27.80
C ARG A 51 22.84 -4.76 -28.36
N ARG A 52 24.10 -4.31 -28.40
CA ARG A 52 25.25 -5.13 -28.83
C ARG A 52 25.42 -6.37 -27.95
N LYS A 53 25.28 -6.24 -26.61
CA LYS A 53 25.31 -7.40 -25.69
C LYS A 53 24.17 -8.39 -25.97
N ALA A 54 22.97 -7.89 -26.26
CA ALA A 54 21.83 -8.75 -26.60
C ALA A 54 22.02 -9.47 -27.94
N GLU A 55 22.55 -8.79 -28.95
CA GLU A 55 22.87 -9.37 -30.26
C GLU A 55 23.98 -10.44 -30.14
N GLN A 56 25.04 -10.17 -29.36
CA GLN A 56 26.09 -11.15 -29.09
C GLN A 56 25.56 -12.39 -28.36
N LYS A 57 24.66 -12.21 -27.38
CA LYS A 57 24.03 -13.34 -26.69
C LYS A 57 23.17 -14.18 -27.64
N LYS A 58 22.35 -13.53 -28.48
CA LYS A 58 21.55 -14.23 -29.51
C LYS A 58 22.43 -14.97 -30.52
N ALA A 59 23.55 -14.38 -30.94
CA ALA A 59 24.49 -15.04 -31.84
C ALA A 59 25.19 -16.23 -31.17
N ALA A 60 25.55 -16.12 -29.89
CA ALA A 60 26.11 -17.22 -29.13
C ALA A 60 25.10 -18.37 -28.91
N ASP A 61 23.84 -18.04 -28.65
CA ASP A 61 22.77 -19.05 -28.50
C ASP A 61 22.48 -19.76 -29.83
N LYS A 62 22.46 -19.04 -30.95
CA LYS A 62 22.35 -19.65 -32.29
C LYS A 62 23.53 -20.58 -32.62
N ARG A 63 24.77 -20.17 -32.31
CA ARG A 63 25.95 -21.04 -32.49
C ARG A 63 25.85 -22.31 -31.65
N LYS A 64 25.40 -22.20 -30.39
CA LYS A 64 25.14 -23.37 -29.53
C LYS A 64 24.03 -24.26 -30.06
N GLU A 65 22.99 -23.70 -30.66
CA GLU A 65 21.88 -24.43 -31.27
C GLU A 65 22.34 -25.18 -32.54
N GLU A 66 23.13 -24.52 -33.40
CA GLU A 66 23.74 -25.14 -34.58
C GLU A 66 24.76 -26.24 -34.22
N GLU A 67 25.55 -26.05 -33.14
CA GLU A 67 26.43 -27.08 -32.60
C GLU A 67 25.63 -28.28 -32.05
N ARG A 68 24.52 -28.03 -31.33
CA ARG A 68 23.61 -29.09 -30.85
C ARG A 68 22.95 -29.85 -32.01
N ALA A 69 22.59 -29.17 -33.10
CA ALA A 69 22.02 -29.80 -34.28
C ALA A 69 23.02 -30.67 -35.05
N LYS A 70 24.31 -30.28 -35.09
CA LYS A 70 25.40 -31.06 -35.70
C LYS A 70 25.90 -32.20 -34.81
N SER A 71 25.69 -32.11 -33.49
CA SER A 71 26.10 -33.12 -32.51
C SER A 71 24.97 -34.10 -32.14
N PHE A 72 23.88 -34.19 -32.92
CA PHE A 72 22.81 -35.16 -32.69
C PHE A 72 23.25 -36.57 -33.11
N VAL A 73 24.21 -37.12 -32.37
CA VAL A 73 24.46 -38.55 -32.26
C VAL A 73 23.74 -38.99 -30.99
N ILE A 74 22.70 -39.83 -31.11
CA ILE A 74 22.05 -40.44 -29.95
C ILE A 74 23.12 -41.25 -29.23
N PRO A 75 23.58 -40.84 -28.04
CA PRO A 75 24.58 -41.62 -27.32
C PRO A 75 23.91 -42.94 -26.93
N LYS A 76 24.52 -44.07 -27.30
CA LYS A 76 24.13 -45.36 -26.71
C LYS A 76 24.26 -45.19 -25.19
N LYS A 77 23.18 -45.47 -24.46
CA LYS A 77 23.08 -45.30 -23.00
C LYS A 77 24.37 -45.80 -22.35
N LYS A 78 25.21 -44.86 -21.91
CA LYS A 78 26.20 -45.10 -20.88
C LYS A 78 25.54 -44.67 -19.59
N ASP A 79 25.50 -45.59 -18.66
CA ASP A 79 24.85 -45.43 -17.38
C ASP A 79 25.38 -44.20 -16.63
N GLU A 80 24.42 -43.52 -16.03
CA GLU A 80 24.55 -42.59 -14.89
C GLU A 80 25.48 -41.40 -15.07
N GLY A 81 24.94 -40.35 -15.70
CA GLY A 81 25.34 -38.97 -15.41
C GLY A 81 24.96 -38.61 -13.98
N THR A 82 25.77 -39.02 -13.01
CA THR A 82 25.66 -38.56 -11.63
C THR A 82 25.95 -37.07 -11.62
N VAL A 83 24.90 -36.25 -11.54
CA VAL A 83 25.03 -34.79 -11.38
C VAL A 83 25.82 -34.56 -10.10
N ASP A 84 27.05 -34.06 -10.23
CA ASP A 84 27.94 -33.82 -9.10
C ASP A 84 27.24 -32.90 -8.07
N PRO A 85 26.87 -33.44 -6.89
CA PRO A 85 26.08 -32.72 -5.91
C PRO A 85 26.79 -31.45 -5.41
N ASN A 86 28.13 -31.40 -5.50
CA ASN A 86 28.91 -30.22 -5.11
C ASN A 86 28.78 -29.07 -6.11
N LYS A 87 28.70 -29.38 -7.41
CA LYS A 87 28.49 -28.35 -8.45
C LYS A 87 27.08 -27.77 -8.38
N VAL A 88 26.08 -28.59 -8.02
CA VAL A 88 24.70 -28.13 -7.80
C VAL A 88 24.63 -27.19 -6.59
N LYS A 89 25.26 -27.56 -5.47
CA LYS A 89 25.36 -26.69 -4.28
C LYS A 89 26.04 -25.35 -4.61
N ALA A 90 27.18 -25.38 -5.29
CA ALA A 90 27.91 -24.17 -5.68
C ALA A 90 27.10 -23.25 -6.61
N TYR A 91 26.25 -23.81 -7.47
CA TYR A 91 25.35 -23.02 -8.33
C TYR A 91 24.25 -22.32 -7.52
N PHE A 92 23.62 -23.01 -6.57
CA PHE A 92 22.63 -22.40 -5.69
C PHE A 92 23.24 -21.34 -4.76
N GLU A 93 24.45 -21.57 -4.25
CA GLU A 93 25.18 -20.58 -3.46
C GLU A 93 25.51 -19.32 -4.28
N ARG A 94 25.99 -19.47 -5.53
CA ARG A 94 26.20 -18.32 -6.43
C ARG A 94 24.91 -17.58 -6.74
N GLN A 95 23.80 -18.29 -6.96
CA GLN A 95 22.48 -17.69 -7.16
C GLN A 95 22.01 -16.91 -5.92
N GLU A 96 22.25 -17.44 -4.73
CA GLU A 96 21.89 -16.77 -3.49
C GLU A 96 22.76 -15.53 -3.25
N GLN A 97 24.06 -15.61 -3.53
CA GLN A 97 24.98 -14.47 -3.49
C GLN A 97 24.55 -13.38 -4.48
N GLU A 98 24.24 -13.73 -5.73
CA GLU A 98 23.77 -12.78 -6.75
C GLU A 98 22.44 -12.13 -6.33
N LYS A 99 21.51 -12.88 -5.73
CA LYS A 99 20.26 -12.33 -5.17
C LYS A 99 20.52 -11.38 -4.01
N ARG A 100 21.44 -11.71 -3.10
CA ARG A 100 21.84 -10.84 -1.98
C ARG A 100 22.50 -9.56 -2.48
N GLU A 101 23.37 -9.63 -3.47
CA GLU A 101 24.01 -8.45 -4.08
C GLU A 101 22.99 -7.56 -4.79
N LYS A 102 22.06 -8.14 -5.55
CA LYS A 102 20.96 -7.38 -6.17
C LYS A 102 20.05 -6.72 -5.14
N ALA A 103 19.75 -7.41 -4.04
CA ALA A 103 18.97 -6.84 -2.94
C ALA A 103 19.69 -5.63 -2.31
N LYS A 104 21.00 -5.74 -2.05
CA LYS A 104 21.83 -4.62 -1.55
C LYS A 104 21.86 -3.45 -2.53
N GLN A 105 22.03 -3.72 -3.83
CA GLN A 105 22.03 -2.66 -4.85
C GLN A 105 20.66 -1.96 -4.93
N ALA A 106 19.57 -2.73 -4.88
CA ALA A 106 18.21 -2.18 -4.87
C ALA A 106 17.95 -1.34 -3.60
N GLU A 107 18.51 -1.73 -2.46
CA GLU A 107 18.43 -0.96 -1.22
C GLU A 107 19.17 0.38 -1.32
N VAL A 108 20.40 0.37 -1.84
CA VAL A 108 21.18 1.60 -2.08
C VAL A 108 20.48 2.52 -3.07
N GLU A 109 19.90 1.98 -4.15
CA GLU A 109 19.14 2.75 -5.12
C GLU A 109 17.87 3.35 -4.47
N LYS A 110 17.18 2.56 -3.63
CA LYS A 110 16.02 3.03 -2.84
C LYS A 110 16.40 4.18 -1.92
N GLU A 111 17.51 4.09 -1.19
CA GLU A 111 17.99 5.18 -0.33
C GLU A 111 18.39 6.42 -1.13
N ARG A 112 19.05 6.25 -2.27
CA ARG A 112 19.42 7.35 -3.15
C ARG A 112 18.18 8.08 -3.67
N LEU A 113 17.17 7.34 -4.10
CA LEU A 113 15.90 7.91 -4.54
C LEU A 113 15.18 8.62 -3.39
N MET A 114 15.27 8.08 -2.18
CA MET A 114 14.68 8.67 -0.98
C MET A 114 15.31 10.02 -0.64
N LYS A 115 16.65 10.13 -0.67
CA LYS A 115 17.37 11.41 -0.51
C LYS A 115 16.93 12.44 -1.54
N LEU A 116 16.86 12.06 -2.81
CA LEU A 116 16.40 12.95 -3.90
C LEU A 116 14.97 13.43 -3.68
N ARG A 117 14.05 12.53 -3.31
CA ARG A 117 12.66 12.89 -3.02
C ARG A 117 12.54 13.78 -1.78
N MET A 118 13.29 13.50 -0.72
CA MET A 118 13.34 14.34 0.47
C MET A 118 13.81 15.76 0.13
N GLN A 119 14.88 15.88 -0.67
CA GLN A 119 15.38 17.17 -1.14
C GLN A 119 14.34 17.92 -1.99
N ALA A 120 13.65 17.22 -2.89
CA ALA A 120 12.56 17.80 -3.68
C ALA A 120 11.38 18.31 -2.82
N HIS A 121 11.15 17.71 -1.66
CA HIS A 121 10.16 18.15 -0.67
C HIS A 121 10.74 19.16 0.36
N GLY A 122 11.87 19.79 0.06
CA GLY A 122 12.49 20.80 0.94
C GLY A 122 13.06 20.24 2.23
N GLY A 123 13.49 18.97 2.24
CA GLY A 123 14.06 18.30 3.40
C GLY A 123 13.04 17.88 4.47
N LYS A 124 11.74 17.95 4.17
CA LYS A 124 10.65 17.59 5.08
C LYS A 124 9.99 16.27 4.69
N ALA A 125 9.95 15.34 5.62
CA ALA A 125 9.26 14.07 5.46
C ALA A 125 7.74 14.28 5.52
N THR A 126 7.03 13.61 4.60
CA THR A 126 5.56 13.65 4.50
C THR A 126 4.98 12.24 4.62
N LYS A 127 3.72 12.13 5.05
CA LYS A 127 2.99 10.84 5.18
C LYS A 127 2.93 10.08 3.86
N LYS A 128 2.76 10.80 2.74
CA LYS A 128 2.78 10.21 1.38
C LYS A 128 4.15 9.61 1.05
N LEU A 129 5.22 10.33 1.37
CA LEU A 129 6.58 9.86 1.14
C LEU A 129 6.89 8.60 1.97
N GLY A 130 6.49 8.59 3.24
CA GLY A 130 6.53 7.40 4.09
C GLY A 130 5.85 6.20 3.45
N LYS A 131 4.61 6.38 2.98
CA LYS A 131 3.83 5.32 2.33
C LYS A 131 4.50 4.77 1.07
N HIS A 132 5.11 5.62 0.24
CA HIS A 132 5.78 5.19 -0.99
C HIS A 132 7.00 4.30 -0.72
N PHE A 133 7.73 4.55 0.37
CA PHE A 133 8.95 3.82 0.70
C PHE A 133 8.77 2.75 1.79
N GLY A 134 7.57 2.66 2.38
CA GLY A 134 7.26 1.73 3.48
C GLY A 134 7.97 2.12 4.78
N LEU A 135 8.17 3.41 5.03
CA LEU A 135 8.83 3.93 6.23
C LEU A 135 7.91 4.90 6.97
N ASN A 136 8.10 5.03 8.29
CA ASN A 136 7.44 6.08 9.05
C ASN A 136 8.03 7.44 8.60
N PRO A 137 7.20 8.49 8.39
CA PRO A 137 7.68 9.85 8.17
C PRO A 137 8.71 10.32 9.20
N ILE A 138 8.61 9.89 10.45
CA ILE A 138 9.61 10.21 11.49
C ILE A 138 10.97 9.60 11.16
N ASP A 139 11.03 8.31 10.83
CA ASP A 139 12.28 7.62 10.46
C ASP A 139 12.92 8.25 9.23
N LEU A 140 12.10 8.63 8.25
CA LEU A 140 12.53 9.37 7.06
C LEU A 140 13.17 10.71 7.43
N GLN A 141 12.56 11.46 8.35
CA GLN A 141 13.06 12.75 8.78
C GLN A 141 14.39 12.60 9.54
N ILE A 142 14.50 11.61 10.43
CA ILE A 142 15.71 11.34 11.21
C ILE A 142 16.86 10.92 10.29
N ARG A 143 16.62 10.02 9.33
CA ARG A 143 17.68 9.47 8.47
C ARG A 143 18.14 10.43 7.38
N PHE A 144 17.23 11.23 6.82
CA PHE A 144 17.50 11.98 5.58
C PHE A 144 17.14 13.48 5.66
N GLY A 145 16.35 13.90 6.65
CA GLY A 145 15.85 15.28 6.76
C GLY A 145 16.69 16.20 7.65
N GLY A 146 17.35 15.66 8.69
CA GLY A 146 18.30 16.40 9.53
C GLY A 146 17.72 17.59 10.33
N ASN A 147 16.40 17.80 10.28
CA ASN A 147 15.71 18.86 11.00
C ASN A 147 14.91 18.29 12.18
N ASN A 148 15.39 18.54 13.41
CA ASN A 148 14.80 18.03 14.65
C ASN A 148 13.44 18.67 14.98
N GLU A 149 13.20 19.94 14.62
CA GLU A 149 11.92 20.61 14.87
C GLU A 149 10.77 19.92 14.13
N HIS A 150 11.04 19.48 12.90
CA HIS A 150 10.05 18.74 12.09
C HIS A 150 9.81 17.34 12.64
N VAL A 151 10.81 16.71 13.28
CA VAL A 151 10.64 15.43 13.97
C VAL A 151 9.65 15.56 15.12
N GLU A 152 9.80 16.57 15.98
CA GLU A 152 8.86 16.82 17.08
C GLU A 152 7.43 17.08 16.58
N THR A 153 7.31 17.84 15.49
CA THR A 153 6.01 18.12 14.87
C THR A 153 5.34 16.83 14.39
N LEU A 154 6.10 15.92 13.78
CA LEU A 154 5.61 14.62 13.34
C LEU A 154 5.23 13.72 14.52
N GLN A 155 6.03 13.70 15.59
CA GLN A 155 5.72 12.96 16.82
C GLN A 155 4.42 13.44 17.48
N LYS A 156 4.26 14.76 17.65
CA LYS A 156 3.02 15.37 18.19
C LYS A 156 1.80 15.06 17.33
N ARG A 157 2.00 14.87 16.02
CA ARG A 157 0.92 14.50 15.10
C ARG A 157 0.59 13.01 15.20
N GLN A 158 1.61 12.16 15.35
CA GLN A 158 1.43 10.73 15.57
C GLN A 158 0.65 10.45 16.87
N TRP A 159 1.02 11.08 17.99
CA TRP A 159 0.28 10.92 19.24
C TRP A 159 -1.18 11.34 19.13
N ARG A 160 -1.46 12.44 18.43
CA ARG A 160 -2.85 12.85 18.18
C ARG A 160 -3.63 11.83 17.34
N GLU A 161 -3.00 11.27 16.30
CA GLU A 161 -3.64 10.23 15.48
C GLU A 161 -3.88 8.95 16.29
N GLU A 162 -2.93 8.55 17.16
CA GLU A 162 -3.08 7.39 18.04
C GLU A 162 -4.22 7.59 19.06
N GLU A 163 -4.29 8.75 19.72
CA GLU A 163 -5.39 9.07 20.63
C GLU A 163 -6.76 9.08 19.94
N GLU A 164 -6.84 9.57 18.69
CA GLU A 164 -8.08 9.56 17.92
C GLU A 164 -8.51 8.14 17.55
N LEU A 165 -7.54 7.27 17.20
CA LEU A 165 -7.79 5.86 16.93
C LEU A 165 -8.27 5.13 18.18
N ASP A 166 -7.67 5.38 19.34
CA ASP A 166 -8.11 4.80 20.61
C ASP A 166 -9.52 5.27 20.97
N ARG A 167 -9.81 6.57 20.83
CA ARG A 167 -11.17 7.12 21.01
C ARG A 167 -12.19 6.50 20.06
N GLU A 168 -11.80 6.20 18.82
CA GLU A 168 -12.67 5.53 17.85
C GLU A 168 -12.86 4.05 18.21
N ALA A 169 -11.80 3.34 18.61
CA ALA A 169 -11.87 1.96 19.06
C ALA A 169 -12.81 1.81 20.27
N ASP A 170 -12.74 2.74 21.22
CA ASP A 170 -13.64 2.78 22.37
C ASP A 170 -15.08 3.11 21.96
N ARG A 171 -15.30 3.97 20.96
CA ARG A 171 -16.62 4.19 20.37
C ARG A 171 -17.18 2.91 19.75
N TYR A 172 -16.36 2.16 19.02
CA TYR A 172 -16.77 0.86 18.47
C TYR A 172 -17.07 -0.17 19.56
N ARG A 173 -16.21 -0.31 20.58
CA ARG A 173 -16.46 -1.21 21.71
C ARG A 173 -17.76 -0.88 22.44
N ASN A 174 -17.97 0.41 22.73
CA ASN A 174 -19.20 0.88 23.36
C ASN A 174 -20.44 0.67 22.48
N GLY A 175 -20.32 0.87 21.17
CA GLY A 175 -21.38 0.59 20.20
C GLY A 175 -21.77 -0.89 20.17
N VAL A 176 -20.78 -1.79 20.09
CA VAL A 176 -20.98 -3.24 20.13
C VAL A 176 -21.62 -3.66 21.45
N PHE A 177 -21.13 -3.14 22.57
CA PHE A 177 -21.69 -3.44 23.89
C PHE A 177 -23.17 -3.01 24.00
N LYS A 178 -23.50 -1.81 23.53
CA LYS A 178 -24.89 -1.33 23.47
C LYS A 178 -25.76 -2.23 22.57
N ALA A 179 -25.26 -2.61 21.40
CA ALA A 179 -25.97 -3.50 20.49
C ALA A 179 -26.25 -4.87 21.14
N LEU A 180 -25.25 -5.46 21.80
CA LEU A 180 -25.41 -6.72 22.53
C LEU A 180 -26.42 -6.60 23.68
N GLN A 181 -26.39 -5.50 24.44
CA GLN A 181 -27.39 -5.25 25.49
C GLN A 181 -28.80 -5.13 24.91
N THR A 182 -28.97 -4.42 23.80
CA THR A 182 -30.28 -4.31 23.14
C THR A 182 -30.76 -5.66 22.62
N LYS A 183 -29.87 -6.47 22.03
CA LYS A 183 -30.19 -7.81 21.58
C LYS A 183 -30.68 -8.68 22.73
N LYS A 184 -29.95 -8.69 23.86
CA LYS A 184 -30.33 -9.44 25.06
C LYS A 184 -31.72 -9.03 25.60
N LYS A 185 -32.01 -7.73 25.63
CA LYS A 185 -33.34 -7.22 26.04
C LYS A 185 -34.45 -7.66 25.09
N VAL A 186 -34.21 -7.62 23.79
CA VAL A 186 -35.18 -8.07 22.78
C VAL A 186 -35.42 -9.58 22.90
N GLU A 187 -34.36 -10.39 23.04
CA GLU A 187 -34.47 -11.84 23.25
C GLU A 187 -35.30 -12.16 24.49
N GLU A 188 -35.05 -11.47 25.61
CA GLU A 188 -35.82 -11.65 26.85
C GLU A 188 -37.30 -11.28 26.69
N GLN A 189 -37.60 -10.21 25.93
CA GLN A 189 -38.98 -9.84 25.60
C GLN A 189 -39.67 -10.86 24.68
N VAL A 190 -38.95 -11.42 23.70
CA VAL A 190 -39.46 -12.48 22.82
C VAL A 190 -39.80 -13.72 23.64
N VAL A 191 -38.88 -14.20 24.46
CA VAL A 191 -39.10 -15.36 25.36
C VAL A 191 -40.28 -15.10 26.30
N SER A 192 -40.40 -13.89 26.85
CA SER A 192 -41.52 -13.52 27.72
C SER A 192 -42.85 -13.49 26.97
N ARG A 193 -42.88 -12.98 25.74
CA ARG A 193 -44.07 -13.01 24.86
C ARG A 193 -44.47 -14.42 24.48
N GLU A 194 -43.52 -15.28 24.14
CA GLU A 194 -43.78 -16.69 23.81
C GLU A 194 -44.40 -17.42 25.00
N ARG A 195 -43.83 -17.29 26.20
CA ARG A 195 -44.41 -17.85 27.44
C ARG A 195 -45.82 -17.33 27.73
N MET A 196 -46.08 -16.05 27.47
CA MET A 196 -47.41 -15.48 27.65
C MET A 196 -48.40 -15.99 26.58
N SER A 197 -47.94 -16.16 25.35
CA SER A 197 -48.73 -16.73 24.25
C SER A 197 -49.10 -18.19 24.55
N GLU A 198 -48.16 -19.01 25.02
CA GLU A 198 -48.42 -20.39 25.45
C GLU A 198 -49.45 -20.44 26.58
N LYS A 199 -49.29 -19.60 27.62
CA LYS A 199 -50.27 -19.52 28.71
C LYS A 199 -51.68 -19.14 28.22
N LEU A 200 -51.78 -18.17 27.32
CA LEU A 200 -53.05 -17.75 26.72
C LEU A 200 -53.67 -18.83 25.85
N TRP A 201 -52.85 -19.58 25.12
CA TRP A 201 -53.29 -20.70 24.29
C TRP A 201 -53.83 -21.85 25.15
N CYS A 202 -53.11 -22.25 26.20
CA CYS A 202 -53.59 -23.25 27.17
C CYS A 202 -54.88 -22.80 27.87
N LEU A 203 -55.02 -21.51 28.19
CA LEU A 203 -56.25 -20.97 28.78
C LEU A 203 -57.43 -21.09 27.80
N LYS A 204 -57.22 -20.79 26.52
CA LYS A 204 -58.23 -20.92 25.46
C LYS A 204 -58.64 -22.37 25.22
N GLU A 205 -57.70 -23.30 25.23
CA GLU A 205 -58.04 -24.73 25.11
C GLU A 205 -58.86 -25.21 26.29
N ASN A 206 -58.48 -24.86 27.52
CA ASN A 206 -59.23 -25.25 28.71
C ASN A 206 -60.65 -24.67 28.73
N THR A 207 -60.83 -23.40 28.33
CA THR A 207 -62.18 -22.81 28.24
C THR A 207 -63.02 -23.41 27.12
N SER A 208 -62.40 -23.76 25.98
CA SER A 208 -63.06 -24.48 24.88
C SER A 208 -63.53 -25.88 25.31
N LEU A 209 -62.68 -26.62 26.02
CA LEU A 209 -63.03 -27.95 26.54
C LEU A 209 -64.18 -27.89 27.55
N MET A 210 -64.17 -26.90 28.46
CA MET A 210 -65.27 -26.65 29.40
C MET A 210 -66.57 -26.23 28.68
N ALA A 211 -66.48 -25.40 27.64
CA ALA A 211 -67.64 -24.99 26.86
C ALA A 211 -68.27 -26.19 26.12
N ASN A 212 -67.43 -27.08 25.58
CA ASN A 212 -67.89 -28.32 24.94
C ASN A 212 -68.47 -29.31 25.95
N SER A 213 -67.91 -29.45 27.15
CA SER A 213 -68.49 -30.33 28.18
C SER A 213 -69.88 -29.83 28.62
N ILE A 214 -70.04 -28.52 28.81
CA ILE A 214 -71.34 -27.91 29.13
C ILE A 214 -72.35 -28.10 27.99
N PHE A 215 -71.89 -28.03 26.72
CA PHE A 215 -72.75 -28.26 25.56
C PHE A 215 -73.22 -29.72 25.48
N ILE A 216 -72.33 -30.68 25.71
CA ILE A 216 -72.64 -32.11 25.71
C ILE A 216 -73.60 -32.45 26.85
N GLU A 217 -73.37 -31.96 28.07
CA GLU A 217 -74.28 -32.16 29.19
C GLU A 217 -75.68 -31.60 28.87
N ARG A 218 -75.78 -30.38 28.33
CA ARG A 218 -77.08 -29.80 27.93
C ARG A 218 -77.80 -30.59 26.84
N HIS A 219 -77.08 -31.26 25.96
CA HIS A 219 -77.68 -32.11 24.92
C HIS A 219 -78.17 -33.45 25.50
N GLN A 220 -77.42 -34.07 26.41
CA GLN A 220 -77.86 -35.29 27.10
C GLN A 220 -79.11 -35.06 27.95
N TYR A 221 -79.22 -33.93 28.65
CA TYR A 221 -80.43 -33.61 29.42
C TYR A 221 -81.66 -33.28 28.56
N LYS A 222 -81.48 -32.96 27.27
CA LYS A 222 -82.61 -32.75 26.35
C LYS A 222 -83.18 -34.06 25.79
N GLU A 223 -82.36 -35.10 25.64
CA GLU A 223 -82.82 -36.41 25.15
C GLU A 223 -83.57 -37.22 26.23
N VAL A 224 -83.37 -36.92 27.52
CA VAL A 224 -84.04 -37.63 28.63
C VAL A 224 -85.44 -37.05 28.94
N PHE A 225 -85.83 -35.92 28.35
CA PHE A 225 -87.12 -35.26 28.61
C PHE A 225 -88.11 -35.30 27.43
N THR A 226 -87.85 -36.14 26.43
CA THR A 226 -88.78 -36.40 25.31
C THR A 226 -89.11 -37.89 25.21
N GLU A 227 -89.84 -38.40 26.19
CA GLU A 227 -90.73 -39.57 26.07
C GLU A 227 -92.04 -39.27 26.81
#